data_AF-A0A497LRX3-F1
#
_entry.id   AF-A0A497LRX3-F1
#
_cell.length_a   1.000
_cell.length_b   1.000
_cell.length_c   1.000
_cell.angle_alpha   90.00
_cell.angle_beta   90.00
_cell.angle_gamma   90.00
#
_symmetry.space_group_name_H-M   'P 1'
#
loop_
_entity.id
_entity.type
_entity.pdbx_description
1 polymer ?
#
loop_
_entity_poly.entity_id
_entity_poly.type
_entity_poly.pdbx_seq_one_letter_code
_entity_poly.pdbx_strand_id
1 'polypeptide(L)'
;MKKKRTVWKVVRRCKDGLLRSAWVLTARVVYVPGKVTATFTGPLFAFESLKDAEWWRTSWHARGWPLEVWKAYGARIRKAPAILDLPLDHSVHGYEIAEWWAGRRGPPSKLVFPPVGTVVCDKLVLLRRYA
;
A
#
# COMPACT_ATOMS: atom_id res chain seq x y z
N MET A 1 -24.15 2.12 10.26
CA MET A 1 -22.73 2.35 10.61
C MET A 1 -21.83 1.45 9.75
N LYS A 2 -20.91 1.99 8.94
CA LYS A 2 -19.96 1.16 8.17
C LYS A 2 -18.96 0.56 9.15
N LYS A 3 -18.95 -0.79 9.30
CA LYS A 3 -18.05 -1.52 10.20
C LYS A 3 -16.61 -1.07 9.94
N LYS A 4 -16.01 -0.41 10.93
CA LYS A 4 -14.61 -0.04 10.89
C LYS A 4 -13.78 -1.32 10.96
N ARG A 5 -13.00 -1.61 9.92
CA ARG A 5 -12.18 -2.83 9.86
C ARG A 5 -10.71 -2.45 10.01
N THR A 6 -10.09 -3.02 11.03
CA THR A 6 -8.65 -2.92 11.29
C THR A 6 -7.89 -3.59 10.14
N VAL A 7 -6.81 -2.97 9.69
CA VAL A 7 -5.86 -3.53 8.72
C VAL A 7 -4.44 -3.27 9.19
N TRP A 8 -3.48 -3.89 8.51
CA TRP A 8 -2.06 -3.74 8.80
C TRP A 8 -1.34 -3.14 7.61
N LYS A 9 -0.60 -2.07 7.84
CA LYS A 9 0.14 -1.37 6.79
C LYS A 9 1.63 -1.54 7.04
N VAL A 10 2.35 -1.99 6.02
CA VAL A 10 3.81 -1.93 6.02
C VAL A 10 4.25 -0.65 5.31
N VAL A 11 5.04 0.16 6.00
CA VAL A 11 5.61 1.41 5.51
C VAL A 11 7.13 1.33 5.58
N ARG A 12 7.81 2.15 4.77
CA ARG A 12 9.24 2.37 4.84
C ARG A 12 9.49 3.68 5.59
N ARG A 13 10.40 3.65 6.56
CA ARG A 13 10.94 4.88 7.14
C ARG A 13 12.05 5.43 6.26
N CYS A 14 11.91 6.64 5.76
CA CYS A 14 12.92 7.27 4.93
C CYS A 14 13.90 8.11 5.77
N LYS A 15 15.03 8.51 5.18
CA LYS A 15 16.08 9.29 5.85
C LYS A 15 15.58 10.67 6.33
N ASP A 16 14.58 11.22 5.63
CA ASP A 16 13.89 12.46 5.99
C ASP A 16 12.84 12.28 7.11
N GLY A 17 12.78 11.10 7.73
CA GLY A 17 11.84 10.78 8.81
C GLY A 17 10.42 10.46 8.34
N LEU A 18 10.11 10.61 7.04
CA LEU A 18 8.78 10.35 6.51
C LEU A 18 8.50 8.85 6.39
N LEU A 19 7.25 8.47 6.63
CA LEU A 19 6.75 7.12 6.41
C LEU A 19 6.16 7.04 5.01
N ARG A 20 6.78 6.27 4.12
CA ARG A 20 6.30 6.08 2.75
C ARG A 20 5.76 4.67 2.57
N SER A 21 4.91 4.45 1.57
CA SER A 21 4.48 3.08 1.28
C SER A 21 5.69 2.22 0.96
N ALA A 22 5.77 1.04 1.56
CA ALA A 22 6.79 0.06 1.21
C ALA A 22 6.48 -0.61 -0.14
N TRP A 23 5.22 -0.53 -0.59
CA TRP A 23 4.79 -1.05 -1.88
C TRP A 23 5.23 -0.11 -3.01
N VAL A 24 6.01 -0.61 -3.97
CA VAL A 24 6.74 0.17 -4.98
C VAL A 24 5.84 1.15 -5.77
N LEU A 25 4.59 0.78 -6.04
CA LEU A 25 3.62 1.63 -6.78
C LEU A 25 3.10 2.83 -5.99
N THR A 26 3.07 2.70 -4.67
CA THR A 26 2.62 3.76 -3.78
C THR A 26 3.80 4.34 -3.01
N ALA A 27 5.04 4.12 -3.47
CA ALA A 27 6.25 4.62 -2.80
C ALA A 27 6.23 6.14 -2.64
N ARG A 28 5.43 6.87 -3.44
CA ARG A 28 5.18 8.31 -3.31
C ARG A 28 4.13 8.69 -2.25
N VAL A 29 3.33 7.74 -1.77
CA VAL A 29 2.34 7.97 -0.71
C VAL A 29 3.08 8.12 0.61
N VAL A 30 2.99 9.32 1.18
CA VAL A 30 3.46 9.64 2.52
C VAL A 30 2.31 9.44 3.51
N TYR A 31 2.61 8.77 4.61
CA TYR A 31 1.69 8.54 5.71
C TYR A 31 2.12 9.42 6.89
N VAL A 32 1.15 10.02 7.55
CA VAL A 32 1.35 10.72 8.82
C VAL A 32 0.50 10.01 9.88
N PRO A 33 1.10 9.50 10.97
CA PRO A 33 0.34 8.86 12.05
C PRO A 33 -0.82 9.72 12.56
N GLY A 34 -1.98 9.09 12.78
CA GLY A 34 -3.21 9.75 13.20
C GLY A 34 -3.95 10.53 12.11
N LYS A 35 -3.34 10.79 10.95
CA LYS A 35 -3.99 11.52 9.84
C LYS A 35 -4.54 10.58 8.77
N VAL A 36 -5.62 11.02 8.13
CA VAL A 36 -6.21 10.33 6.99
C VAL A 36 -5.30 10.46 5.79
N THR A 37 -4.87 9.32 5.25
CA THR A 37 -4.16 9.20 3.99
C THR A 37 -5.15 8.77 2.91
N ALA A 38 -5.15 9.50 1.79
CA ALA A 38 -5.89 9.19 0.57
C ALA A 38 -5.01 9.59 -0.62
N THR A 39 -5.18 8.95 -1.77
CA THR A 39 -4.45 9.31 -2.99
C THR A 39 -5.40 9.36 -4.18
N PHE A 40 -5.10 10.24 -5.13
CA PHE A 40 -5.81 10.30 -6.42
C PHE A 40 -5.33 9.22 -7.39
N THR A 41 -4.15 8.63 -7.13
CA THR A 41 -3.50 7.63 -7.99
C THR A 41 -4.10 6.22 -7.86
N GLY A 42 -5.23 6.06 -7.17
CA GLY A 42 -5.87 4.77 -6.93
C GLY A 42 -5.96 4.38 -5.43
N PRO A 43 -6.29 3.13 -5.13
CA PRO A 43 -6.46 2.69 -3.76
C PRO A 43 -5.12 2.42 -3.05
N LEU A 44 -5.17 2.41 -1.72
CA LEU A 44 -4.04 2.15 -0.83
C LEU A 44 -3.97 0.67 -0.43
N PHE A 45 -2.81 0.06 -0.60
CA PHE A 45 -2.56 -1.34 -0.22
C PHE A 45 -2.32 -1.51 1.28
N ALA A 46 -2.89 -2.56 1.86
CA ALA A 46 -2.69 -3.01 3.25
C ALA A 46 -2.85 -4.54 3.34
N PHE A 47 -2.77 -5.09 4.55
CA PHE A 47 -2.94 -6.51 4.84
C PHE A 47 -4.11 -6.74 5.81
N GLU A 48 -4.80 -7.87 5.65
CA GLU A 48 -5.91 -8.28 6.52
C GLU A 48 -5.41 -8.71 7.91
N SER A 49 -4.23 -9.32 7.98
CA SER A 49 -3.67 -9.85 9.22
C SER A 49 -2.27 -9.29 9.50
N LEU A 50 -1.89 -9.29 10.78
CA LEU A 50 -0.54 -8.94 11.21
C LEU A 50 0.48 -9.94 10.65
N LYS A 51 0.13 -11.24 10.67
CA LYS A 51 0.97 -12.32 10.18
C LYS A 51 1.40 -12.11 8.72
N ASP A 52 0.46 -11.73 7.85
CA ASP A 52 0.76 -11.48 6.44
C ASP A 52 1.66 -10.24 6.26
N ALA A 53 1.40 -9.19 7.04
CA ALA A 53 2.22 -7.97 7.03
C ALA A 53 3.66 -8.23 7.51
N GLU A 54 3.85 -9.04 8.55
CA GLU A 54 5.17 -9.41 9.07
C GLU A 54 5.93 -10.34 8.12
N TRP A 55 5.22 -11.32 7.55
CA TRP A 55 5.79 -12.19 6.52
C TRP A 55 6.31 -11.34 5.37
N TRP A 56 5.48 -10.44 4.85
CA TRP A 56 5.87 -9.54 3.77
C TRP A 56 7.04 -8.64 4.13
N ARG A 57 7.02 -8.01 5.33
CA ARG A 57 8.15 -7.21 5.82
C ARG A 57 9.45 -8.01 5.78
N THR A 58 9.43 -9.24 6.28
CA THR A 58 10.61 -10.11 6.36
C THR A 58 11.11 -10.51 4.98
N SER A 59 10.22 -10.84 4.04
CA SER A 59 10.60 -11.15 2.64
C SER A 59 11.32 -9.99 1.93
N TRP A 60 11.05 -8.75 2.34
CA TRP A 60 11.70 -7.55 1.80
C TRP A 60 12.88 -7.05 2.64
N HIS A 61 13.06 -7.59 3.85
CA HIS A 61 14.18 -7.27 4.73
C HIS A 61 15.53 -7.65 4.09
N ALA A 62 15.55 -8.67 3.22
CA ALA A 62 16.71 -9.04 2.41
C ALA A 62 17.25 -7.90 1.52
N ARG A 63 16.47 -6.83 1.31
CA ARG A 63 16.86 -5.63 0.54
C ARG A 63 17.40 -4.48 1.40
N GLY A 64 17.55 -4.68 2.72
CA GLY A 64 18.11 -3.70 3.65
C GLY A 64 17.22 -2.45 3.87
N TRP A 65 15.92 -2.54 3.60
CA TRP A 65 15.01 -1.41 3.77
C TRP A 65 14.49 -1.34 5.22
N PRO A 66 14.51 -0.17 5.87
CA PRO A 66 13.94 0.01 7.21
C PRO A 66 12.40 0.04 7.12
N LEU A 67 11.80 -1.14 7.21
CA LEU A 67 10.35 -1.34 7.12
C LEU A 67 9.72 -1.41 8.50
N GLU A 68 8.57 -0.74 8.66
CA GLU A 68 7.76 -0.76 9.88
C GLU A 68 6.35 -1.31 9.59
N VAL A 69 5.81 -2.09 10.51
CA VAL A 69 4.43 -2.56 10.50
C VAL A 69 3.59 -1.68 11.43
N TRP A 70 2.47 -1.20 10.90
CA TRP A 70 1.54 -0.34 11.60
C TRP A 70 0.13 -0.92 11.61
N LYS A 71 -0.50 -0.89 12.78
CA LYS A 71 -1.95 -1.06 12.88
C LYS A 71 -2.63 0.16 12.29
N ALA A 72 -3.59 -0.04 11.41
CA ALA A 72 -4.26 1.02 10.69
C ALA A 72 -5.78 0.81 10.61
N TYR A 73 -6.47 1.91 10.37
CA TYR A 73 -7.88 1.91 10.03
C TYR A 73 -8.05 2.05 8.51
N GLY A 74 -8.77 1.12 7.88
CA GLY A 74 -9.09 1.17 6.45
C GLY A 74 -10.55 1.52 6.16
N ALA A 75 -10.78 2.40 5.19
CA ALA A 75 -12.11 2.69 4.67
C ALA A 75 -12.34 1.95 3.34
N ARG A 76 -13.55 1.39 3.15
CA ARG A 76 -13.99 0.67 1.94
C ARG A 76 -12.98 -0.41 1.51
N ILE A 77 -12.68 -1.29 2.46
CA ILE A 77 -11.71 -2.38 2.27
C ILE A 77 -12.28 -3.41 1.29
N ARG A 78 -11.46 -3.78 0.30
CA ARG A 78 -11.76 -4.79 -0.70
C ARG A 78 -10.57 -5.75 -0.81
N LYS A 79 -10.81 -6.99 -1.22
CA LYS A 79 -9.71 -7.88 -1.61
C LYS A 79 -8.95 -7.25 -2.78
N ALA A 80 -7.62 -7.34 -2.75
CA ALA A 80 -6.82 -6.94 -3.90
C ALA A 80 -7.14 -7.85 -5.10
N PRO A 81 -7.07 -7.33 -6.33
CA PRO A 81 -7.10 -8.16 -7.54
C PRO A 81 -6.06 -9.28 -7.46
N ALA A 82 -6.40 -10.47 -7.98
CA ALA A 82 -5.49 -11.63 -7.97
C ALA A 82 -4.20 -11.38 -8.76
N ILE A 83 -4.29 -10.53 -9.77
CA ILE A 83 -3.18 -10.09 -10.61
C ILE A 83 -3.25 -8.56 -10.67
N LEU A 84 -2.13 -7.91 -10.38
CA LEU A 84 -1.95 -6.49 -10.61
C LEU A 84 -1.00 -6.33 -11.78
N ASP A 85 -1.46 -5.73 -12.86
CA ASP A 85 -0.59 -5.37 -13.97
C ASP A 85 0.01 -3.99 -13.71
N LEU A 86 1.32 -3.94 -13.48
CA LEU A 86 1.97 -2.81 -12.86
C LEU A 86 2.83 -2.02 -13.84
N PRO A 87 2.72 -0.68 -13.82
CA PRO A 87 3.78 0.15 -14.36
C PRO A 87 5.00 0.03 -13.45
N LEU A 88 6.00 -0.76 -13.84
CA LEU A 88 7.27 -0.83 -13.12
C LEU A 88 8.24 0.29 -13.50
N ASP A 89 7.92 1.07 -14.52
CA ASP A 89 8.74 2.19 -14.91
C ASP A 89 8.48 3.39 -13.99
N HIS A 90 9.55 3.89 -13.37
CA HIS A 90 9.54 5.09 -12.53
C HIS A 90 9.16 6.36 -13.32
N SER A 91 9.16 6.29 -14.66
CA SER A 91 8.66 7.33 -15.56
C SER A 91 7.14 7.51 -15.52
N VAL A 92 6.39 6.50 -15.03
CA VAL A 92 4.92 6.55 -15.06
C VAL A 92 4.39 7.60 -14.08
N HIS A 93 3.62 8.53 -14.61
CA HIS A 93 3.04 9.63 -13.85
C HIS A 93 1.82 9.17 -13.05
N GLY A 94 1.53 9.87 -11.95
CA GLY A 94 0.41 9.51 -11.06
C GLY A 94 -0.96 9.55 -11.76
N TYR A 95 -1.15 10.41 -12.77
CA TYR A 95 -2.38 10.46 -13.55
C TYR A 95 -2.58 9.20 -14.40
N GLU A 96 -1.50 8.64 -14.96
CA GLU A 96 -1.54 7.42 -15.76
C GLU A 96 -1.92 6.21 -14.89
N ILE A 97 -1.40 6.17 -13.65
CA ILE A 97 -1.80 5.16 -12.66
C ILE A 97 -3.29 5.31 -12.31
N ALA A 98 -3.79 6.55 -12.18
CA ALA A 98 -5.21 6.80 -11.91
C ALA A 98 -6.12 6.36 -13.07
N GLU A 99 -5.71 6.63 -14.31
CA GLU A 99 -6.45 6.19 -15.51
C GLU A 99 -6.46 4.66 -15.65
N TRP A 100 -5.35 4.00 -15.33
CA TRP A 100 -5.26 2.54 -15.27
C TRP A 100 -6.24 1.95 -14.24
N TRP A 101 -6.27 2.48 -13.01
CA TRP A 101 -7.26 2.06 -12.01
C TRP A 101 -8.71 2.33 -12.41
N ALA A 102 -8.92 3.34 -13.26
CA ALA A 102 -10.23 3.65 -13.83
C ALA A 102 -10.57 2.78 -15.06
N GLY A 103 -9.69 1.86 -15.48
CA GLY A 103 -9.89 1.02 -16.66
C GLY A 103 -9.82 1.77 -18.00
N ARG A 104 -9.29 3.01 -18.00
CA ARG A 104 -9.23 3.88 -19.17
C ARG A 104 -7.94 3.75 -19.98
N ARG A 105 -6.94 3.04 -19.46
CA ARG A 105 -5.64 2.88 -20.11
C ARG A 105 -5.05 1.50 -19.83
N GLY A 106 -4.43 0.91 -20.85
CA GLY A 106 -3.66 -0.32 -20.72
C GLY A 106 -2.34 -0.08 -19.98
N PRO A 107 -1.91 -0.97 -19.08
CA PRO A 107 -0.68 -0.80 -18.30
C PRO A 107 0.58 -1.02 -19.16
N PRO A 108 1.69 -0.31 -18.88
CA PRO A 108 2.98 -0.47 -19.59
C PRO A 108 3.80 -1.72 -19.15
N SER A 109 3.11 -2.77 -18.75
CA SER A 109 3.50 -4.18 -18.47
C SER A 109 4.67 -4.50 -17.50
N LYS A 110 4.28 -4.97 -16.30
CA LYS A 110 4.74 -6.23 -15.68
C LYS A 110 3.66 -6.73 -14.71
N LEU A 111 3.31 -8.01 -14.83
CA LEU A 111 2.37 -8.66 -13.91
C LEU A 111 3.02 -8.88 -12.55
N VAL A 112 2.31 -8.49 -11.48
CA VAL A 112 2.69 -8.74 -10.10
C VAL A 112 1.52 -9.36 -9.35
N PHE A 113 1.83 -10.42 -8.62
CA PHE A 113 0.88 -11.08 -7.74
C PHE A 113 0.98 -10.43 -6.36
N PRO A 114 -0.06 -9.71 -5.91
CA PRO A 114 -0.06 -9.21 -4.54
C PRO A 114 0.02 -10.39 -3.56
N PRO A 115 0.78 -10.25 -2.45
CA PRO A 115 0.92 -11.29 -1.45
C PRO A 115 -0.44 -11.72 -0.89
N VAL A 116 -0.45 -12.91 -0.31
CA VAL A 116 -1.59 -13.41 0.46
C VAL A 116 -2.00 -12.39 1.53
N GLY A 117 -3.31 -12.25 1.73
CA GLY A 117 -3.87 -11.32 2.71
C GLY A 117 -3.84 -9.84 2.29
N THR A 118 -3.41 -9.52 1.07
CA THR A 118 -3.41 -8.12 0.59
C THR A 118 -4.84 -7.62 0.35
N VAL A 119 -5.13 -6.44 0.87
CA VAL A 119 -6.36 -5.68 0.63
C VAL A 119 -6.05 -4.29 0.09
N VAL A 120 -7.07 -3.70 -0.52
CA VAL A 120 -7.05 -2.32 -0.99
C VAL A 120 -8.08 -1.48 -0.23
N CYS A 121 -7.71 -0.24 0.09
CA CYS A 121 -8.52 0.71 0.86
C CYS A 121 -8.58 2.04 0.13
N ASP A 122 -9.72 2.74 0.16
CA ASP A 122 -9.81 4.09 -0.42
C ASP A 122 -9.06 5.12 0.46
N LYS A 123 -9.07 4.89 1.78
CA LYS A 123 -8.39 5.72 2.78
C LYS A 123 -7.80 4.87 3.88
N LEU A 124 -6.70 5.32 4.47
CA LEU A 124 -6.04 4.70 5.62
C LEU A 124 -5.70 5.73 6.69
N VAL A 125 -5.72 5.33 7.96
CA VAL A 125 -5.15 6.09 9.08
C VAL A 125 -4.20 5.17 9.84
N LEU A 126 -2.93 5.55 9.96
CA LEU A 126 -1.99 4.81 10.81
C LEU A 126 -2.27 5.13 12.27
N LEU A 127 -2.46 4.11 13.12
CA LEU A 127 -2.88 4.27 14.51
C LEU A 127 -1.74 4.02 15.49
N ARG A 128 -1.09 2.86 15.38
CA ARG A 128 -0.05 2.42 16.32
C ARG A 128 1.02 1.63 15.60
N ARG A 129 2.28 1.97 15.84
CA ARG A 129 3.42 1.18 15.37
C ARG A 129 3.48 -0.13 16.14
N TYR A 130 3.70 -1.22 15.42
CA TYR A 130 3.92 -2.54 16.01
C TYR A 130 5.40 -2.88 16.09
N ALA A 131 6.12 -2.78 14.97
CA ALA A 131 7.56 -3.05 14.89
C ALA A 131 8.17 -2.34 13.68
#